data_AF-A3TQD4-F1
#
_entry.id   AF-A3TQD4-F1
#
_cell.length_a   1.000
_cell.length_b   1.000
_cell.length_c   1.000
_cell.angle_alpha   90.00
_cell.angle_beta   90.00
_cell.angle_gamma   90.00
#
_symmetry.space_group_name_H-M   'P 1'
#
loop_
_entity.id
_entity.type
_entity.pdbx_description
1 polymer ?
#
loop_
_entity_poly.entity_id
_entity_poly.type
_entity_poly.pdbx_seq_one_letter_code
_entity_poly.pdbx_strand_id
1 'polypeptide(L)'
;MSGVALSVADLAIDHTLAQTAASMQFLLDVTPTNADDVREQFAQGRVGEPEFTYRPLEVAPEVLAKALDNIDVSTVEDATLGHLLRAKQRELALQIEMLKARDTDDFSALSIQLYGAASPELQAQAENILARVHSTEGAGDSLSAPEFLELAQAEIEHYREIDPEIDIHAEVREDVNGVMVSGNTLLIDPDAVVQRARANALIQHEVGTHLVTQVNGAAQPVRVLGSGLAGYDETQEGLAVLAEIGCGQLTAFRLRQLAARVLTVHRLHDGADFVDAWRALVDDGFPENSAFTTTMRAYRSGGLSKDAIYLRGLVELLVHLRGGGELDLLWLGKFSLEDLPLIRDLDERGVLNPPRLTPRYLEDPDARLRLTAAADQADDVAQLIQGAP
;
A
#
# COMPACT_ATOMS: atom_id res chain seq x y z
N MET A 1 -23.84 -12.51 -25.34
CA MET A 1 -22.67 -13.34 -25.73
C MET A 1 -22.39 -14.25 -24.56
N SER A 2 -22.38 -15.57 -24.75
CA SER A 2 -21.98 -16.49 -23.67
C SER A 2 -20.48 -16.33 -23.48
N GLY A 3 -20.07 -15.54 -22.47
CA GLY A 3 -18.67 -15.43 -22.10
C GLY A 3 -18.08 -16.82 -21.87
N VAL A 4 -16.83 -17.03 -22.25
CA VAL A 4 -16.13 -18.28 -21.96
C VAL A 4 -15.90 -18.29 -20.45
N ALA A 5 -16.73 -19.04 -19.73
CA ALA A 5 -16.58 -19.20 -18.29
C ALA A 5 -15.31 -20.01 -18.00
N LEU A 6 -14.53 -19.55 -17.00
CA LEU A 6 -13.42 -20.32 -16.46
C LEU A 6 -13.90 -21.69 -15.97
N SER A 7 -13.03 -22.69 -16.06
CA SER A 7 -13.37 -24.03 -15.59
C SER A 7 -13.58 -24.02 -14.06
N VAL A 8 -14.44 -24.91 -13.56
CA VAL A 8 -14.64 -25.06 -12.10
C VAL A 8 -13.33 -25.47 -11.41
N ALA A 9 -12.46 -26.20 -12.11
CA ALA A 9 -11.15 -26.60 -11.59
C ALA A 9 -10.22 -25.38 -11.44
N ASP A 10 -10.16 -24.51 -12.45
CA ASP A 10 -9.37 -23.28 -12.42
C ASP A 10 -9.80 -22.36 -11.27
N LEU A 11 -11.11 -22.17 -11.11
CA LEU A 11 -11.67 -21.37 -10.01
C LEU A 11 -11.40 -21.99 -8.64
N ALA A 12 -11.41 -23.32 -8.52
CA ALA A 12 -11.08 -23.99 -7.27
C ALA A 12 -9.61 -23.77 -6.86
N ILE A 13 -8.69 -23.76 -7.83
CA ILE A 13 -7.27 -23.45 -7.61
C ILE A 13 -7.11 -21.99 -7.17
N ASP A 14 -7.73 -21.05 -7.90
CA ASP A 14 -7.77 -19.63 -7.55
C ASP A 14 -8.27 -19.41 -6.11
N HIS A 15 -9.43 -19.98 -5.77
CA HIS A 15 -10.03 -19.85 -4.45
C HIS A 15 -9.11 -20.38 -3.34
N THR A 16 -8.45 -21.53 -3.56
CA THR A 16 -7.53 -22.13 -2.60
C THR A 16 -6.29 -21.24 -2.40
N LEU A 17 -5.77 -20.67 -3.48
CA LEU A 17 -4.65 -19.73 -3.43
C LEU A 17 -5.02 -18.43 -2.71
N ALA A 18 -6.20 -17.87 -2.99
CA ALA A 18 -6.72 -16.68 -2.33
C ALA A 18 -6.92 -16.89 -0.82
N GLN A 19 -7.45 -18.04 -0.41
CA GLN A 19 -7.59 -18.39 1.01
C GLN A 19 -6.24 -18.53 1.70
N THR A 20 -5.25 -19.13 1.02
CA THR A 20 -3.89 -19.27 1.53
C THR A 20 -3.24 -17.89 1.71
N ALA A 21 -3.36 -17.00 0.71
CA ALA A 21 -2.89 -15.62 0.81
C ALA A 21 -3.54 -14.87 1.98
N ALA A 22 -4.87 -14.96 2.11
CA ALA A 22 -5.61 -14.27 3.18
C ALA A 22 -5.28 -14.79 4.59
N SER A 23 -4.77 -16.01 4.72
CA SER A 23 -4.33 -16.55 6.02
C SER A 23 -2.99 -15.99 6.49
N MET A 24 -2.21 -15.35 5.61
CA MET A 24 -0.93 -14.75 5.93
C MET A 24 -1.10 -13.27 6.29
N GLN A 25 -0.68 -12.89 7.49
CA GLN A 25 -0.64 -11.49 7.92
C GLN A 25 0.77 -10.92 7.78
N PHE A 26 1.38 -11.08 6.59
CA PHE A 26 2.81 -10.80 6.36
C PHE A 26 3.28 -9.45 6.91
N LEU A 27 2.58 -8.36 6.58
CA LEU A 27 2.96 -7.03 7.06
C LEU A 27 2.89 -6.91 8.58
N LEU A 28 1.93 -7.58 9.21
CA LEU A 28 1.78 -7.60 10.65
C LEU A 28 2.93 -8.37 11.32
N ASP A 29 3.31 -9.50 10.74
CA ASP A 29 4.36 -10.40 11.21
C ASP A 29 5.77 -9.79 11.11
N VAL A 30 5.98 -8.83 10.19
CA VAL A 30 7.24 -8.07 10.03
C VAL A 30 7.16 -6.66 10.65
N THR A 31 6.07 -6.32 11.35
CA THR A 31 5.93 -5.04 12.06
C THR A 31 6.30 -5.20 13.53
N PRO A 32 7.21 -4.37 14.07
CA PRO A 32 7.63 -4.49 15.45
C PRO A 32 6.53 -4.09 16.44
N THR A 33 6.52 -4.73 17.60
CA THR A 33 5.53 -4.50 18.67
C THR A 33 5.98 -3.51 19.73
N ASN A 34 7.28 -3.22 19.80
CA ASN A 34 7.87 -2.30 20.78
C ASN A 34 8.28 -0.94 20.17
N ALA A 35 7.77 -0.59 18.98
CA ALA A 35 8.24 0.57 18.23
C ALA A 35 8.15 1.89 19.01
N ASP A 36 7.07 2.10 19.76
CA ASP A 36 6.86 3.33 20.54
C ASP A 36 7.79 3.43 21.76
N ASP A 37 7.95 2.34 22.51
CA ASP A 37 8.88 2.28 23.64
C ASP A 37 10.32 2.56 23.18
N VAL A 38 10.71 1.97 22.05
CA VAL A 38 12.04 2.16 21.47
C VAL A 38 12.23 3.59 20.96
N ARG A 39 11.20 4.17 20.33
CA ARG A 39 11.21 5.58 19.90
C ARG A 39 11.40 6.53 21.08
N GLU A 40 10.69 6.31 22.19
CA GLU A 40 10.82 7.14 23.39
C GLU A 40 12.25 7.06 23.97
N GLN A 41 12.80 5.85 24.07
CA GLN A 41 14.16 5.64 24.58
C GLN A 41 15.23 6.25 23.66
N PHE A 42 15.06 6.12 22.34
CA PHE A 42 15.93 6.71 21.34
C PHE A 42 15.93 8.25 21.44
N ALA A 43 14.76 8.87 21.54
CA ALA A 43 14.61 10.33 21.69
C ALA A 43 15.28 10.86 22.98
N GLN A 44 15.33 10.04 24.04
CA GLN A 44 16.02 10.37 25.29
C GLN A 44 17.53 10.10 25.26
N GLY A 45 18.08 9.67 24.12
CA GLY A 45 19.49 9.31 23.94
C GLY A 45 19.90 8.07 24.74
N ARG A 46 18.93 7.23 25.14
CA ARG A 46 19.19 6.01 25.93
C ARG A 46 19.59 4.81 25.07
N VAL A 47 19.30 4.86 23.77
CA VAL A 47 19.60 3.82 22.78
C VAL A 47 20.27 4.47 21.57
N GLY A 48 21.31 3.82 21.03
CA GLY A 48 21.95 4.18 19.76
C GLY A 48 21.29 3.44 18.62
N GLU A 49 21.67 2.18 18.39
CA GLU A 49 20.99 1.30 17.44
C GLU A 49 19.72 0.69 18.07
N PRO A 50 18.52 0.93 17.49
CA PRO A 50 17.27 0.36 17.98
C PRO A 50 17.21 -1.16 17.86
N GLU A 51 16.78 -1.83 18.93
CA GLU A 51 16.42 -3.25 18.88
C GLU A 51 14.90 -3.41 18.84
N PHE A 52 14.40 -4.04 17.78
CA PHE A 52 12.97 -4.27 17.57
C PHE A 52 12.56 -5.68 17.97
N THR A 53 11.38 -5.81 18.56
CA THR A 53 10.77 -7.09 18.91
C THR A 53 9.52 -7.34 18.07
N TYR A 54 9.29 -8.61 17.73
CA TYR A 54 8.22 -9.03 16.84
C TYR A 54 7.30 -10.04 17.51
N ARG A 55 6.09 -10.11 16.97
CA ARG A 55 5.09 -11.10 17.35
C ARG A 55 5.61 -12.52 17.06
N PRO A 56 5.27 -13.51 17.90
CA PRO A 56 5.37 -14.90 17.50
C PRO A 56 4.52 -15.15 16.25
N LEU A 57 5.06 -15.89 15.29
CA LEU A 57 4.28 -16.30 14.11
C LEU A 57 3.24 -17.33 14.56
N GLU A 58 1.96 -17.09 14.26
CA GLU A 58 0.87 -18.01 14.62
C GLU A 58 1.02 -19.36 13.91
N VAL A 59 1.50 -19.32 12.66
CA VAL A 59 1.76 -20.49 11.82
C VAL A 59 3.25 -20.51 11.44
N ALA A 60 3.90 -21.64 11.65
CA ALA A 60 5.30 -21.81 11.27
C ALA A 60 5.46 -21.67 9.73
N PRO A 61 6.47 -20.93 9.23
CA PRO A 61 6.70 -20.76 7.79
C PRO A 61 6.81 -22.07 7.00
N GLU A 62 7.31 -23.16 7.60
CA GLU A 62 7.40 -24.47 6.96
C GLU A 62 6.02 -25.10 6.73
N VAL A 63 5.04 -24.79 7.59
CA VAL A 63 3.66 -25.24 7.43
C VAL A 63 3.00 -24.45 6.30
N LEU A 64 3.21 -23.13 6.24
CA LEU A 64 2.74 -22.29 5.13
C LEU A 64 3.33 -22.73 3.79
N ALA A 65 4.64 -23.02 3.75
CA ALA A 65 5.31 -23.52 2.54
C ALA A 65 4.66 -24.82 2.03
N LYS A 66 4.44 -25.80 2.94
CA LYS A 66 3.76 -27.06 2.59
C LYS A 66 2.33 -26.84 2.11
N ALA A 67 1.60 -25.90 2.73
CA ALA A 67 0.24 -25.58 2.30
C ALA A 67 0.23 -25.00 0.88
N LEU A 68 1.16 -24.09 0.57
CA LEU A 68 1.32 -23.47 -0.74
C LEU A 68 1.76 -24.48 -1.83
N ASP A 69 2.68 -25.40 -1.49
CA ASP A 69 3.17 -26.46 -2.39
C ASP A 69 2.07 -27.44 -2.82
N ASN A 70 1.01 -27.60 -2.01
CA ASN A 70 -0.12 -28.46 -2.34
C ASN A 70 -1.07 -27.83 -3.39
N ILE A 71 -0.86 -26.58 -3.78
CA ILE A 71 -1.68 -25.87 -4.76
C ILE A 71 -1.00 -25.95 -6.13
N ASP A 72 -1.47 -26.86 -6.99
CA ASP A 72 -0.89 -27.06 -8.32
C ASP A 72 -1.45 -26.07 -9.35
N VAL A 73 -0.95 -24.84 -9.32
CA VAL A 73 -1.28 -23.78 -10.29
C VAL A 73 -0.83 -24.11 -11.72
N SER A 74 -0.01 -25.16 -11.94
CA SER A 74 0.42 -25.56 -13.28
C SER A 74 -0.68 -26.27 -14.07
N THR A 75 -1.73 -26.73 -13.38
CA THR A 75 -2.89 -27.42 -13.96
C THR A 75 -4.00 -26.49 -14.41
N VAL A 76 -3.87 -25.19 -14.18
CA VAL A 76 -4.84 -24.16 -14.62
C VAL A 76 -4.88 -24.13 -16.15
N GLU A 77 -6.06 -24.36 -16.71
CA GLU A 77 -6.25 -24.50 -18.16
C GLU A 77 -6.25 -23.13 -18.87
N ASP A 78 -6.88 -22.11 -18.27
CA ASP A 78 -6.86 -20.75 -18.81
C ASP A 78 -5.46 -20.14 -18.71
N ALA A 79 -4.90 -19.74 -19.87
CA ALA A 79 -3.53 -19.25 -19.93
C ALA A 79 -3.32 -17.92 -19.17
N THR A 80 -4.30 -17.02 -19.24
CA THR A 80 -4.25 -15.70 -18.58
C THR A 80 -4.32 -15.87 -17.07
N LEU A 81 -5.34 -16.58 -16.56
CA LEU A 81 -5.47 -16.87 -15.14
C LEU A 81 -4.26 -17.68 -14.63
N GLY A 82 -3.84 -18.71 -15.36
CA GLY A 82 -2.70 -19.53 -14.99
C GLY A 82 -1.39 -18.75 -14.91
N HIS A 83 -1.20 -17.69 -15.71
CA HIS A 83 -0.07 -16.77 -15.57
C HIS A 83 -0.13 -16.00 -14.24
N LEU A 84 -1.28 -15.37 -13.98
CA LEU A 84 -1.53 -14.56 -12.79
C LEU A 84 -1.39 -15.38 -11.48
N LEU A 85 -1.99 -16.58 -11.43
CA LEU A 85 -1.91 -17.44 -10.24
C LEU A 85 -0.49 -17.97 -10.00
N ARG A 86 0.27 -18.28 -11.06
CA ARG A 86 1.69 -18.64 -10.93
C ARG A 86 2.53 -17.48 -10.39
N ALA A 87 2.24 -16.24 -10.80
CA ALA A 87 2.90 -15.07 -10.24
C ALA A 87 2.55 -14.91 -8.75
N LYS A 88 1.28 -15.03 -8.38
CA LYS A 88 0.84 -14.95 -6.99
C LYS A 88 1.45 -16.05 -6.11
N GLN A 89 1.53 -17.29 -6.60
CA GLN A 89 2.19 -18.37 -5.85
C GLN A 89 3.67 -18.07 -5.59
N ARG A 90 4.40 -17.51 -6.56
CA ARG A 90 5.80 -17.11 -6.37
C ARG A 90 5.95 -15.99 -5.34
N GLU A 91 5.04 -15.01 -5.36
CA GLU A 91 5.00 -13.94 -4.37
C GLU A 91 4.80 -14.48 -2.95
N LEU A 92 3.82 -15.37 -2.75
CA LEU A 92 3.57 -15.99 -1.44
C LEU A 92 4.76 -16.82 -0.96
N ALA A 93 5.39 -17.57 -1.86
CA ALA A 93 6.61 -18.32 -1.55
C ALA A 93 7.73 -17.38 -1.08
N LEU A 94 7.91 -16.23 -1.74
CA LEU A 94 8.91 -15.23 -1.36
C LEU A 94 8.60 -14.59 0.00
N GLN A 95 7.34 -14.27 0.28
CA GLN A 95 6.92 -13.78 1.60
C GLN A 95 7.19 -14.81 2.70
N ILE A 96 6.96 -16.10 2.44
CA ILE A 96 7.27 -17.18 3.39
C ILE A 96 8.78 -17.27 3.66
N GLU A 97 9.63 -17.14 2.63
CA GLU A 97 11.09 -17.09 2.81
C GLU A 97 11.51 -15.84 3.61
N MET A 98 10.87 -14.69 3.39
CA MET A 98 11.11 -13.49 4.21
C MET A 98 10.74 -13.71 5.68
N LEU A 99 9.65 -14.42 5.98
CA LEU A 99 9.30 -14.76 7.36
C LEU A 99 10.33 -15.69 8.02
N LYS A 100 10.94 -16.61 7.26
CA LYS A 100 12.06 -17.45 7.75
C LYS A 100 13.34 -16.65 7.99
N ALA A 101 13.57 -15.63 7.17
CA ALA A 101 14.73 -14.75 7.24
C ALA A 101 14.52 -13.53 8.16
N ARG A 102 13.41 -13.45 8.91
CA ARG A 102 13.13 -12.33 9.81
C ARG A 102 14.29 -12.13 10.80
N ASP A 103 14.81 -10.91 10.84
CA ASP A 103 15.99 -10.49 11.64
C ASP A 103 17.31 -11.16 11.23
N THR A 104 17.44 -11.57 9.96
CA THR A 104 18.70 -12.03 9.35
C THR A 104 19.13 -11.15 8.19
N ASP A 105 20.41 -11.22 7.81
CA ASP A 105 20.97 -10.46 6.69
C ASP A 105 20.34 -10.81 5.33
N ASP A 106 19.70 -11.98 5.22
CA ASP A 106 19.04 -12.43 3.99
C ASP A 106 17.73 -11.66 3.71
N PHE A 107 17.10 -11.07 4.75
CA PHE A 107 15.80 -10.42 4.64
C PHE A 107 15.80 -9.27 3.63
N SER A 108 16.83 -8.41 3.66
CA SER A 108 16.92 -7.25 2.76
C SER A 108 16.98 -7.67 1.29
N ALA A 109 17.75 -8.70 0.95
CA ALA A 109 17.85 -9.20 -0.41
C ALA A 109 16.50 -9.78 -0.91
N LEU A 110 15.80 -10.52 -0.05
CA LEU A 110 14.45 -11.02 -0.35
C LEU A 110 13.44 -9.86 -0.48
N SER A 111 13.58 -8.82 0.33
CA SER A 111 12.75 -7.62 0.24
C SER A 111 12.95 -6.88 -1.08
N ILE A 112 14.18 -6.76 -1.56
CA ILE A 112 14.49 -6.20 -2.88
C ILE A 112 13.89 -7.07 -3.99
N GLN A 113 13.90 -8.40 -3.83
CA GLN A 113 13.27 -9.28 -4.80
C GLN A 113 11.73 -9.10 -4.85
N LEU A 114 11.10 -8.84 -3.70
CA LEU A 114 9.63 -8.70 -3.60
C LEU A 114 9.15 -7.31 -4.00
N TYR A 115 9.78 -6.26 -3.49
CA TYR A 115 9.35 -4.86 -3.62
C TYR A 115 10.26 -4.02 -4.51
N GLY A 116 11.32 -4.60 -5.08
CA GLY A 116 12.34 -3.85 -5.82
C GLY A 116 13.22 -2.97 -4.94
N ALA A 117 14.30 -2.45 -5.53
CA ALA A 117 15.09 -1.38 -4.94
C ALA A 117 14.56 0.00 -5.38
N ALA A 118 15.04 1.07 -4.74
CA ALA A 118 14.91 2.41 -5.28
C ALA A 118 15.77 2.53 -6.54
N SER A 119 15.15 2.73 -7.71
CA SER A 119 15.92 2.95 -8.95
C SER A 119 16.62 4.31 -8.92
N PRO A 120 17.70 4.51 -9.71
CA PRO A 120 18.36 5.81 -9.81
C PRO A 120 17.41 6.93 -10.24
N GLU A 121 16.45 6.65 -11.11
CA GLU A 121 15.45 7.62 -11.55
C GLU A 121 14.49 8.00 -10.42
N LEU A 122 14.01 7.01 -9.64
CA LEU A 122 13.13 7.24 -8.50
C LEU A 122 13.86 8.00 -7.38
N GLN A 123 15.13 7.65 -7.14
CA GLN A 123 16.00 8.38 -6.23
C GLN A 123 16.14 9.85 -6.66
N ALA A 124 16.44 10.11 -7.93
CA ALA A 124 16.56 11.47 -8.44
C ALA A 124 15.25 12.28 -8.29
N GLN A 125 14.09 11.65 -8.50
CA GLN A 125 12.79 12.27 -8.22
C GLN A 125 12.65 12.63 -6.73
N ALA A 126 12.98 11.69 -5.84
CA ALA A 126 12.89 11.89 -4.40
C ALA A 126 13.84 13.01 -3.91
N GLU A 127 15.08 13.04 -4.39
CA GLU A 127 16.05 14.11 -4.12
C GLU A 127 15.53 15.47 -4.61
N ASN A 128 14.99 15.52 -5.83
CA ASN A 128 14.41 16.73 -6.40
C ASN A 128 13.18 17.24 -5.61
N ILE A 129 12.33 16.34 -5.08
CA ILE A 129 11.25 16.72 -4.16
C ILE A 129 11.82 17.37 -2.90
N LEU A 130 12.77 16.72 -2.21
CA LEU A 130 13.29 17.25 -0.95
C LEU A 130 14.06 18.57 -1.14
N ALA A 131 14.70 18.76 -2.30
CA ALA A 131 15.43 19.97 -2.64
C ALA A 131 14.53 21.19 -2.94
N ARG A 132 13.29 21.00 -3.38
CA ARG A 132 12.41 22.10 -3.86
C ARG A 132 11.14 22.29 -3.04
N VAL A 133 10.62 21.23 -2.45
CA VAL A 133 9.41 21.29 -1.64
C VAL A 133 9.84 21.55 -0.20
N HIS A 134 9.70 22.79 0.24
CA HIS A 134 10.01 23.20 1.61
C HIS A 134 8.71 23.41 2.37
N SER A 135 8.36 22.50 3.27
CA SER A 135 7.25 22.71 4.18
C SER A 135 7.32 21.71 5.33
N THR A 136 7.17 22.22 6.54
CA THR A 136 6.80 21.42 7.71
C THR A 136 5.29 21.49 7.85
N GLU A 137 4.62 20.36 8.08
CA GLU A 137 3.21 20.38 8.48
C GLU A 137 3.04 21.33 9.68
N GLY A 138 2.23 22.38 9.51
CA GLY A 138 1.96 23.34 10.58
C GLY A 138 1.17 22.71 11.72
N ALA A 139 1.19 23.34 12.90
CA ALA A 139 0.32 22.98 14.03
C ALA A 139 -1.14 23.40 13.74
N GLY A 140 -1.73 22.79 12.72
CA GLY A 140 -3.14 22.98 12.37
C GLY A 140 -4.05 22.14 13.26
N ASP A 141 -5.37 22.37 13.13
CA ASP A 141 -6.38 21.57 13.82
C ASP A 141 -6.22 20.09 13.49
N SER A 142 -6.24 19.25 14.51
CA SER A 142 -6.23 17.80 14.39
C SER A 142 -7.56 17.20 14.83
N LEU A 143 -7.78 15.97 14.40
CA LEU A 143 -8.83 15.05 14.81
C LEU A 143 -8.21 14.00 15.72
N SER A 144 -8.93 13.71 16.80
CA SER A 144 -8.73 12.50 17.59
C SER A 144 -9.23 11.26 16.85
N ALA A 145 -8.83 10.07 17.31
CA ALA A 145 -9.29 8.80 16.77
C ALA A 145 -10.84 8.67 16.71
N PRO A 146 -11.62 9.04 17.74
CA PRO A 146 -13.08 9.00 17.66
C PRO A 146 -13.66 9.95 16.60
N GLU A 147 -13.14 11.18 16.48
CA GLU A 147 -13.61 12.13 15.47
C GLU A 147 -13.29 11.64 14.04
N PHE A 148 -12.13 11.00 13.85
CA PHE A 148 -11.78 10.41 12.57
C PHE A 148 -12.63 9.17 12.25
N LEU A 149 -12.94 8.35 13.26
CA LEU A 149 -13.85 7.20 13.12
C LEU A 149 -15.24 7.64 12.63
N GLU A 150 -15.79 8.74 13.13
CA GLU A 150 -17.07 9.28 12.66
C GLU A 150 -17.04 9.61 11.15
N LEU A 151 -15.94 10.20 10.66
CA LEU A 151 -15.76 10.47 9.23
C LEU A 151 -15.67 9.18 8.40
N ALA A 152 -14.95 8.18 8.90
CA ALA A 152 -14.85 6.88 8.24
C ALA A 152 -16.21 6.17 8.17
N GLN A 153 -16.98 6.21 9.26
CA GLN A 153 -18.32 5.63 9.30
C GLN A 153 -19.28 6.33 8.34
N ALA A 154 -19.19 7.67 8.21
CA ALA A 154 -19.99 8.41 7.25
C ALA A 154 -19.65 8.04 5.79
N GLU A 155 -18.36 7.83 5.48
CA GLU A 155 -17.95 7.40 4.14
C GLU A 155 -18.40 5.95 3.85
N ILE A 156 -18.27 5.05 4.83
CA ILE A 156 -18.76 3.68 4.71
C ILE A 156 -20.28 3.66 4.52
N GLU A 157 -21.03 4.50 5.24
CA GLU A 157 -22.49 4.57 5.10
C GLU A 157 -22.90 5.04 3.70
N HIS A 158 -22.18 6.01 3.12
CA HIS A 158 -22.39 6.40 1.73
C HIS A 158 -22.24 5.21 0.77
N TYR A 159 -21.23 4.35 0.97
CA TYR A 159 -21.10 3.13 0.16
C TYR A 159 -22.23 2.13 0.39
N ARG A 160 -22.78 2.04 1.61
CA ARG A 160 -23.94 1.18 1.90
C ARG A 160 -25.23 1.68 1.24
N GLU A 161 -25.36 2.98 0.99
CA GLU A 161 -26.47 3.54 0.19
C GLU A 161 -26.43 3.06 -1.27
N ILE A 162 -25.21 2.88 -1.82
CA ILE A 162 -24.99 2.37 -3.18
C ILE A 162 -25.23 0.86 -3.23
N ASP A 163 -24.68 0.13 -2.26
CA ASP A 163 -24.80 -1.32 -2.17
C ASP A 163 -24.97 -1.78 -0.71
N PRO A 164 -26.21 -2.10 -0.29
CA PRO A 164 -26.51 -2.48 1.10
C PRO A 164 -25.89 -3.81 1.56
N GLU A 165 -25.35 -4.61 0.65
CA GLU A 165 -24.75 -5.92 0.95
C GLU A 165 -23.23 -5.86 1.13
N ILE A 166 -22.62 -4.66 1.13
CA ILE A 166 -21.19 -4.52 1.42
C ILE A 166 -20.91 -4.75 2.90
N ASP A 167 -19.84 -5.48 3.17
CA ASP A 167 -19.44 -5.87 4.53
C ASP A 167 -18.10 -5.21 4.87
N ILE A 168 -18.11 -3.87 5.01
CA ILE A 168 -16.96 -3.07 5.46
C ILE A 168 -17.28 -2.30 6.73
N HIS A 169 -16.25 -2.13 7.57
CA HIS A 169 -16.38 -1.57 8.92
C HIS A 169 -15.22 -0.63 9.26
N ALA A 170 -15.40 0.16 10.31
CA ALA A 170 -14.33 0.95 10.92
C ALA A 170 -14.43 0.85 12.45
N GLU A 171 -13.30 0.70 13.12
CA GLU A 171 -13.23 0.62 14.58
C GLU A 171 -11.92 1.20 15.14
N VAL A 172 -11.96 1.60 16.41
CA VAL A 172 -10.76 1.96 17.17
C VAL A 172 -10.25 0.72 17.91
N ARG A 173 -8.94 0.43 17.82
CA ARG A 173 -8.36 -0.82 18.31
C ARG A 173 -6.95 -0.61 18.88
N GLU A 174 -6.67 -1.17 20.06
CA GLU A 174 -5.42 -0.91 20.83
C GLU A 174 -4.17 -1.62 20.30
N ASP A 175 -4.29 -2.61 19.41
CA ASP A 175 -3.17 -3.44 18.91
C ASP A 175 -2.71 -3.06 17.49
N VAL A 176 -3.09 -1.87 17.02
CA VAL A 176 -2.64 -1.28 15.77
C VAL A 176 -1.95 0.05 16.01
N ASN A 177 -1.03 0.42 15.12
CA ASN A 177 -0.34 1.71 15.16
C ASN A 177 -0.84 2.59 13.99
N GLY A 178 -1.32 3.79 14.30
CA GLY A 178 -1.88 4.72 13.32
C GLY A 178 -3.20 4.27 12.69
N VAL A 179 -3.39 4.51 11.40
CA VAL A 179 -4.60 4.13 10.64
C VAL A 179 -4.19 3.12 9.57
N MET A 180 -4.93 2.01 9.46
CA MET A 180 -4.68 1.00 8.44
C MET A 180 -5.91 0.15 8.13
N VAL A 181 -5.95 -0.45 6.94
CA VAL A 181 -6.96 -1.45 6.57
C VAL A 181 -6.44 -2.87 6.80
N SER A 182 -7.28 -3.71 7.41
CA SER A 182 -7.06 -5.15 7.53
C SER A 182 -8.32 -5.91 7.13
N GLY A 183 -8.24 -6.70 6.07
CA GLY A 183 -9.41 -7.36 5.49
C GLY A 183 -10.44 -6.32 5.06
N ASN A 184 -11.62 -6.36 5.68
CA ASN A 184 -12.72 -5.44 5.38
C ASN A 184 -12.89 -4.32 6.43
N THR A 185 -11.92 -4.15 7.33
CA THR A 185 -12.04 -3.21 8.46
C THR A 185 -10.95 -2.15 8.41
N LEU A 186 -11.34 -0.88 8.53
CA LEU A 186 -10.45 0.22 8.88
C LEU A 186 -10.18 0.19 10.39
N LEU A 187 -8.92 0.02 10.77
CA LEU A 187 -8.46 0.01 12.15
C LEU A 187 -7.79 1.35 12.46
N ILE A 188 -8.17 1.95 13.58
CA ILE A 188 -7.67 3.25 14.05
C ILE A 188 -7.08 3.06 15.44
N ASP A 189 -5.80 3.40 15.60
CA ASP A 189 -5.11 3.49 16.88
C ASP A 189 -5.79 4.54 17.78
N PRO A 190 -6.11 4.24 19.06
CA PRO A 190 -6.70 5.20 20.00
C PRO A 190 -5.93 6.52 20.11
N ASP A 191 -4.61 6.48 19.94
CA ASP A 191 -3.72 7.63 20.03
C ASP A 191 -3.46 8.29 18.66
N ALA A 192 -4.13 7.84 17.59
CA ALA A 192 -4.02 8.43 16.27
C ALA A 192 -4.47 9.89 16.27
N VAL A 193 -3.58 10.76 15.75
CA VAL A 193 -3.84 12.17 15.53
C VAL A 193 -3.79 12.45 14.03
N VAL A 194 -4.94 12.78 13.45
CA VAL A 194 -5.08 13.06 12.01
C VAL A 194 -5.27 14.55 11.80
N GLN A 195 -4.45 15.19 10.96
CA GLN A 195 -4.66 16.60 10.64
C GLN A 195 -6.00 16.78 9.91
N ARG A 196 -6.81 17.74 10.36
CA ARG A 196 -8.13 18.00 9.79
C ARG A 196 -8.07 18.31 8.29
N ALA A 197 -7.04 19.02 7.85
CA ALA A 197 -6.79 19.33 6.44
C ALA A 197 -6.53 18.10 5.56
N ARG A 198 -6.11 16.97 6.16
CA ARG A 198 -5.79 15.70 5.48
C ARG A 198 -6.82 14.61 5.75
N ALA A 199 -7.81 14.86 6.59
CA ALA A 199 -8.75 13.84 7.04
C ALA A 199 -9.47 13.18 5.86
N ASN A 200 -10.04 13.96 4.94
CA ASN A 200 -10.72 13.40 3.77
C ASN A 200 -9.74 12.69 2.81
N ALA A 201 -8.52 13.19 2.61
CA ALA A 201 -7.48 12.52 1.85
C ALA A 201 -7.18 11.12 2.43
N LEU A 202 -7.03 11.02 3.75
CA LEU A 202 -6.79 9.75 4.43
C LEU A 202 -8.01 8.82 4.37
N ILE A 203 -9.24 9.36 4.44
CA ILE A 203 -10.46 8.57 4.22
C ILE A 203 -10.49 7.99 2.81
N GLN A 204 -10.18 8.77 1.78
CA GLN A 204 -10.18 8.27 0.39
C GLN A 204 -8.98 7.36 0.10
N HIS A 205 -7.87 7.54 0.81
CA HIS A 205 -6.72 6.62 0.79
C HIS A 205 -7.12 5.26 1.36
N GLU A 206 -7.67 5.21 2.56
CA GLU A 206 -7.93 3.95 3.26
C GLU A 206 -9.27 3.32 2.84
N VAL A 207 -10.37 4.09 2.89
CA VAL A 207 -11.71 3.61 2.55
C VAL A 207 -11.92 3.64 1.04
N GLY A 208 -11.73 4.82 0.43
CA GLY A 208 -12.02 5.05 -0.99
C GLY A 208 -11.14 4.26 -1.95
N THR A 209 -10.00 3.73 -1.49
CA THR A 209 -9.09 2.89 -2.28
C THR A 209 -9.04 1.47 -1.72
N HIS A 210 -8.43 1.25 -0.55
CA HIS A 210 -8.14 -0.10 -0.06
C HIS A 210 -9.39 -0.92 0.27
N LEU A 211 -10.41 -0.32 0.91
CA LEU A 211 -11.68 -1.00 1.18
C LEU A 211 -12.55 -1.15 -0.08
N VAL A 212 -12.58 -0.14 -0.96
CA VAL A 212 -13.32 -0.22 -2.23
C VAL A 212 -12.79 -1.37 -3.11
N THR A 213 -11.47 -1.46 -3.30
CA THR A 213 -10.87 -2.54 -4.11
C THR A 213 -10.99 -3.90 -3.41
N GLN A 214 -10.99 -3.95 -2.07
CA GLN A 214 -11.30 -5.15 -1.31
C GLN A 214 -12.73 -5.64 -1.60
N VAL A 215 -13.73 -4.77 -1.52
CA VAL A 215 -15.14 -5.12 -1.80
C VAL A 215 -15.31 -5.60 -3.24
N ASN A 216 -14.74 -4.87 -4.18
CA ASN A 216 -14.84 -5.20 -5.61
C ASN A 216 -14.14 -6.52 -5.92
N GLY A 217 -12.90 -6.69 -5.48
CA GLY A 217 -12.13 -7.91 -5.70
C GLY A 217 -12.75 -9.13 -5.03
N ALA A 218 -13.31 -8.97 -3.82
CA ALA A 218 -14.04 -10.04 -3.14
C ALA A 218 -15.35 -10.41 -3.86
N ALA A 219 -15.88 -9.57 -4.74
CA ALA A 219 -17.07 -9.86 -5.55
C ALA A 219 -16.74 -10.47 -6.93
N GLN A 220 -15.46 -10.59 -7.28
CA GLN A 220 -15.05 -11.20 -8.55
C GLN A 220 -15.14 -12.73 -8.51
N PRO A 221 -15.37 -13.37 -9.68
CA PRO A 221 -15.21 -14.82 -9.81
C PRO A 221 -13.77 -15.28 -9.53
N VAL A 222 -12.77 -14.46 -9.88
CA VAL A 222 -11.35 -14.66 -9.57
C VAL A 222 -11.04 -14.05 -8.19
N ARG A 223 -10.97 -14.87 -7.14
CA ARG A 223 -10.88 -14.45 -5.74
C ARG A 223 -9.53 -13.89 -5.35
N VAL A 224 -8.45 -14.20 -6.07
CA VAL A 224 -7.17 -13.51 -5.81
C VAL A 224 -7.24 -12.01 -6.10
N LEU A 225 -8.21 -11.51 -6.88
CA LEU A 225 -8.42 -10.06 -7.01
C LEU A 225 -8.87 -9.41 -5.70
N GLY A 226 -9.49 -10.15 -4.77
CA GLY A 226 -9.81 -9.63 -3.43
C GLY A 226 -8.60 -9.61 -2.50
N SER A 227 -7.81 -10.69 -2.51
CA SER A 227 -6.61 -10.80 -1.65
C SER A 227 -5.36 -10.13 -2.22
N GLY A 228 -5.36 -9.77 -3.51
CA GLY A 228 -4.24 -9.16 -4.24
C GLY A 228 -3.50 -10.15 -5.14
N LEU A 229 -3.42 -9.85 -6.44
CA LEU A 229 -2.49 -10.48 -7.38
C LEU A 229 -1.04 -10.04 -7.14
N ALA A 230 -0.06 -10.74 -7.71
CA ALA A 230 1.35 -10.40 -7.45
C ALA A 230 1.68 -8.93 -7.77
N GLY A 231 2.44 -8.26 -6.91
CA GLY A 231 2.87 -6.88 -7.09
C GLY A 231 1.76 -5.83 -6.91
N TYR A 232 0.56 -6.21 -6.48
CA TYR A 232 -0.58 -5.29 -6.37
C TYR A 232 -0.34 -4.11 -5.41
N ASP A 233 0.50 -4.31 -4.38
CA ASP A 233 0.73 -3.31 -3.33
C ASP A 233 1.13 -1.96 -3.95
N GLU A 234 2.02 -1.96 -4.93
CA GLU A 234 2.51 -0.73 -5.55
C GLU A 234 1.39 0.07 -6.24
N THR A 235 0.55 -0.63 -7.00
CA THR A 235 -0.58 0.00 -7.67
C THR A 235 -1.62 0.48 -6.68
N GLN A 236 -1.89 -0.27 -5.60
CA GLN A 236 -2.82 0.16 -4.56
C GLN A 236 -2.31 1.40 -3.81
N GLU A 237 -1.05 1.42 -3.37
CA GLU A 237 -0.49 2.60 -2.70
C GLU A 237 -0.44 3.80 -3.65
N GLY A 238 -0.12 3.59 -4.93
CA GLY A 238 -0.17 4.62 -5.96
C GLY A 238 -1.58 5.20 -6.17
N LEU A 239 -2.60 4.33 -6.28
CA LEU A 239 -4.01 4.75 -6.40
C LEU A 239 -4.47 5.53 -5.15
N ALA A 240 -4.00 5.12 -3.98
CA ALA A 240 -4.35 5.77 -2.73
C ALA A 240 -3.73 7.16 -2.63
N VAL A 241 -2.48 7.35 -3.11
CA VAL A 241 -1.87 8.69 -3.22
C VAL A 241 -2.52 9.51 -4.35
N LEU A 242 -2.93 8.89 -5.47
CA LEU A 242 -3.75 9.57 -6.48
C LEU A 242 -5.08 10.06 -5.91
N ALA A 243 -5.71 9.31 -5.00
CA ALA A 243 -6.91 9.76 -4.31
C ALA A 243 -6.63 11.02 -3.46
N GLU A 244 -5.48 11.09 -2.78
CA GLU A 244 -5.04 12.29 -2.05
C GLU A 244 -4.92 13.52 -3.00
N ILE A 245 -4.41 13.32 -4.22
CA ILE A 245 -4.34 14.35 -5.28
C ILE A 245 -5.73 14.71 -5.80
N GLY A 246 -6.57 13.70 -6.08
CA GLY A 246 -7.92 13.86 -6.60
C GLY A 246 -8.80 14.68 -5.65
N CYS A 247 -8.64 14.50 -4.34
CA CYS A 247 -9.28 15.33 -3.32
C CYS A 247 -8.70 16.75 -3.19
N GLY A 248 -7.57 17.05 -3.84
CA GLY A 248 -6.86 18.32 -3.68
C GLY A 248 -6.21 18.48 -2.31
N GLN A 249 -5.88 17.38 -1.64
CA GLN A 249 -5.39 17.36 -0.25
C GLN A 249 -4.03 16.66 -0.08
N LEU A 250 -3.32 16.39 -1.19
CA LEU A 250 -1.89 16.06 -1.13
C LEU A 250 -1.12 17.28 -0.64
N THR A 251 -0.53 17.19 0.56
CA THR A 251 0.24 18.29 1.16
C THR A 251 1.71 18.24 0.76
N ALA A 252 2.40 19.39 0.88
CA ALA A 252 3.84 19.50 0.68
C ALA A 252 4.63 18.53 1.58
N PHE A 253 4.29 18.46 2.87
CA PHE A 253 4.93 17.54 3.81
C PHE A 253 4.66 16.08 3.46
N ARG A 254 3.45 15.75 3.03
CA ARG A 254 3.11 14.40 2.59
C ARG A 254 3.93 13.97 1.38
N LEU A 255 4.07 14.83 0.37
CA LEU A 255 4.94 14.54 -0.78
C LEU A 255 6.42 14.35 -0.34
N ARG A 256 6.90 15.18 0.60
CA ARG A 256 8.23 15.00 1.22
C ARG A 256 8.35 13.66 1.95
N GLN A 257 7.33 13.20 2.68
CA GLN A 257 7.35 11.89 3.34
C GLN A 257 7.50 10.74 2.32
N LEU A 258 6.84 10.82 1.17
CA LEU A 258 6.97 9.82 0.11
C LEU A 258 8.42 9.79 -0.44
N ALA A 259 9.04 10.96 -0.64
CA ALA A 259 10.43 11.06 -1.04
C ALA A 259 11.40 10.52 0.04
N ALA A 260 11.17 10.87 1.31
CA ALA A 260 11.98 10.39 2.43
C ALA A 260 11.98 8.87 2.54
N ARG A 261 10.84 8.22 2.30
CA ARG A 261 10.75 6.75 2.27
C ARG A 261 11.67 6.14 1.23
N VAL A 262 11.68 6.67 0.00
CA VAL A 262 12.59 6.21 -1.07
C VAL A 262 14.05 6.38 -0.66
N LEU A 263 14.44 7.57 -0.18
CA LEU A 263 15.84 7.83 0.18
C LEU A 263 16.30 7.02 1.40
N THR A 264 15.39 6.71 2.32
CA THR A 264 15.70 5.87 3.49
C THR A 264 15.94 4.42 3.07
N VAL A 265 15.12 3.88 2.16
CA VAL A 265 15.35 2.56 1.56
C VAL A 265 16.66 2.53 0.77
N HIS A 266 16.98 3.58 0.02
CA HIS A 266 18.26 3.69 -0.67
C HIS A 266 19.45 3.69 0.31
N ARG A 267 19.41 4.50 1.38
CA ARG A 267 20.45 4.52 2.44
C ARG A 267 20.65 3.16 3.09
N LEU A 268 19.56 2.44 3.38
CA LEU A 268 19.61 1.07 3.90
C LEU A 268 20.40 0.14 2.96
N HIS A 269 20.11 0.16 1.65
CA HIS A 269 20.80 -0.69 0.68
C HIS A 269 22.26 -0.30 0.45
N ASP A 270 22.59 0.98 0.64
CA ASP A 270 23.96 1.49 0.60
C ASP A 270 24.76 1.18 1.89
N GLY A 271 24.13 0.55 2.88
CA GLY A 271 24.77 0.07 4.10
C GLY A 271 24.87 1.12 5.21
N ALA A 272 24.05 2.18 5.18
CA ALA A 272 23.89 3.07 6.32
C ALA A 272 23.29 2.32 7.51
N ASP A 273 23.67 2.69 8.73
CA ASP A 273 22.99 2.21 9.94
C ASP A 273 21.71 3.01 10.22
N PHE A 274 20.94 2.57 11.22
CA PHE A 274 19.67 3.21 11.56
C PHE A 274 19.89 4.67 11.93
N VAL A 275 20.90 4.95 12.74
CA VAL A 275 21.14 6.28 13.29
C VAL A 275 21.54 7.26 12.19
N ASP A 276 22.38 6.83 11.24
CA ASP A 276 22.81 7.64 10.10
C ASP A 276 21.65 7.94 9.15
N ALA A 277 20.79 6.95 8.86
CA ALA A 277 19.59 7.17 8.06
C ALA A 277 18.59 8.11 8.75
N TRP A 278 18.40 7.96 10.06
CA TRP A 278 17.57 8.84 10.87
C TRP A 278 18.11 10.28 10.90
N ARG A 279 19.41 10.45 11.17
CA ARG A 279 20.08 11.77 11.17
C ARG A 279 19.94 12.47 9.84
N ALA A 280 20.11 11.74 8.73
CA ALA A 280 19.95 12.32 7.41
C ALA A 280 18.53 12.88 7.20
N LEU A 281 17.48 12.21 7.68
CA LEU A 281 16.11 12.75 7.63
C LEU A 281 15.93 13.98 8.55
N VAL A 282 16.55 13.99 9.73
CA VAL A 282 16.51 15.17 10.62
C VAL A 282 17.21 16.36 9.97
N ASP A 283 18.37 16.14 9.35
CA ASP A 283 19.12 17.16 8.59
C ASP A 283 18.32 17.66 7.37
N ASP A 284 17.55 16.77 6.73
CA ASP A 284 16.59 17.12 5.67
C ASP A 284 15.38 17.93 6.20
N GLY A 285 15.27 18.14 7.52
CA GLY A 285 14.26 18.99 8.16
C GLY A 285 12.99 18.26 8.60
N PHE A 286 13.00 16.93 8.72
CA PHE A 286 11.87 16.18 9.25
C PHE A 286 11.83 16.23 10.78
N PRO A 287 10.63 16.28 11.40
CA PRO A 287 10.49 16.11 12.84
C PRO A 287 11.08 14.76 13.29
N GLU A 288 11.81 14.74 14.42
CA GLU A 288 12.54 13.57 14.90
C GLU A 288 11.68 12.30 14.99
N ASN A 289 10.44 12.43 15.49
CA ASN A 289 9.49 11.31 15.56
C ASN A 289 9.11 10.79 14.16
N SER A 290 8.88 11.68 13.19
CA SER A 290 8.56 11.28 11.81
C SER A 290 9.77 10.62 11.12
N ALA A 291 10.98 11.14 11.37
CA ALA A 291 12.23 10.56 10.90
C ALA A 291 12.43 9.17 11.49
N PHE A 292 12.19 8.99 12.79
CA PHE A 292 12.30 7.70 13.46
C PHE A 292 11.32 6.68 12.87
N THR A 293 10.04 7.05 12.75
CA THR A 293 9.02 6.14 12.17
C THR A 293 9.35 5.75 10.74
N THR A 294 9.83 6.68 9.91
CA THR A 294 10.25 6.38 8.53
C THR A 294 11.44 5.42 8.50
N THR A 295 12.42 5.65 9.37
CA THR A 295 13.62 4.80 9.47
C THR A 295 13.26 3.41 9.99
N MET A 296 12.49 3.29 11.07
CA MET A 296 12.00 2.01 11.60
C MET A 296 11.26 1.19 10.55
N ARG A 297 10.40 1.81 9.75
CA ARG A 297 9.65 1.11 8.69
C ARG A 297 10.57 0.49 7.62
N ALA A 298 11.68 1.15 7.32
CA ALA A 298 12.68 0.63 6.38
C ALA A 298 13.61 -0.39 7.04
N TYR A 299 14.03 -0.21 8.29
CA TYR A 299 15.03 -1.07 8.95
C TYR A 299 14.45 -2.29 9.67
N ARG A 300 13.12 -2.38 9.82
CA ARG A 300 12.47 -3.53 10.46
C ARG A 300 12.80 -4.85 9.77
N SER A 301 12.87 -5.91 10.59
CA SER A 301 13.03 -7.31 10.19
C SER A 301 14.32 -7.63 9.41
N GLY A 302 15.29 -6.73 9.39
CA GLY A 302 16.52 -6.85 8.60
C GLY A 302 16.54 -6.02 7.32
N GLY A 303 15.49 -5.25 7.03
CA GLY A 303 15.46 -4.28 5.92
C GLY A 303 14.32 -4.49 4.93
N LEU A 304 13.28 -3.64 4.99
CA LEU A 304 12.09 -3.72 4.16
C LEU A 304 11.99 -2.55 3.16
N SER A 305 12.02 -2.87 1.86
CA SER A 305 11.94 -1.90 0.75
C SER A 305 10.52 -1.41 0.41
N LYS A 306 9.47 -1.99 1.02
CA LYS A 306 8.06 -1.73 0.67
C LYS A 306 7.73 -0.24 0.58
N ASP A 307 8.26 0.58 1.47
CA ASP A 307 7.87 1.99 1.55
C ASP A 307 8.30 2.83 0.33
N ALA A 308 9.23 2.33 -0.51
CA ALA A 308 9.58 2.98 -1.78
C ALA A 308 8.45 2.90 -2.82
N ILE A 309 7.56 1.90 -2.72
CA ILE A 309 6.51 1.66 -3.73
C ILE A 309 5.46 2.78 -3.77
N TYR A 310 5.30 3.56 -2.69
CA TYR A 310 4.30 4.63 -2.66
C TYR A 310 4.61 5.72 -3.70
N LEU A 311 5.86 6.20 -3.74
CA LEU A 311 6.26 7.21 -4.72
C LEU A 311 6.36 6.60 -6.12
N ARG A 312 6.88 5.38 -6.21
CA ARG A 312 7.02 4.68 -7.50
C ARG A 312 5.66 4.43 -8.16
N GLY A 313 4.72 3.84 -7.43
CA GLY A 313 3.36 3.60 -7.89
C GLY A 313 2.62 4.89 -8.26
N LEU A 314 2.82 5.98 -7.52
CA LEU A 314 2.30 7.30 -7.93
C LEU A 314 2.86 7.71 -9.29
N VAL A 315 4.19 7.69 -9.46
CA VAL A 315 4.84 8.08 -10.72
C VAL A 315 4.35 7.21 -11.88
N GLU A 316 4.28 5.89 -11.70
CA GLU A 316 3.81 4.95 -12.73
C GLU A 316 2.37 5.24 -13.16
N LEU A 317 1.46 5.49 -12.20
CA LEU A 317 0.08 5.81 -12.53
C LEU A 317 -0.07 7.19 -13.19
N LEU A 318 0.74 8.18 -12.80
CA LEU A 318 0.75 9.47 -13.49
C LEU A 318 1.25 9.33 -14.94
N VAL A 319 2.27 8.49 -15.18
CA VAL A 319 2.73 8.15 -16.54
C VAL A 319 1.63 7.44 -17.33
N HIS A 320 0.93 6.48 -16.73
CA HIS A 320 -0.21 5.78 -17.35
C HIS A 320 -1.32 6.75 -17.76
N LEU A 321 -1.76 7.62 -16.84
CA LEU A 321 -2.78 8.64 -17.11
C LEU A 321 -2.36 9.59 -18.23
N ARG A 322 -1.11 10.08 -18.20
CA ARG A 322 -0.55 10.95 -19.25
C ARG A 322 -0.52 10.26 -20.61
N GLY A 323 -0.31 8.95 -20.63
CA GLY A 323 -0.38 8.10 -21.83
C GLY A 323 -1.80 7.86 -22.36
N GLY A 324 -2.83 8.41 -21.71
CA GLY A 324 -4.24 8.17 -22.05
C GLY A 324 -4.83 6.91 -21.42
N GLY A 325 -4.14 6.33 -20.44
CA GLY A 325 -4.63 5.20 -19.66
C GLY A 325 -5.82 5.57 -18.78
N GLU A 326 -6.74 4.62 -18.61
CA GLU A 326 -7.93 4.76 -17.77
C GLU A 326 -7.75 4.04 -16.43
N LEU A 327 -8.49 4.46 -15.40
CA LEU A 327 -8.45 3.86 -14.06
C LEU A 327 -9.57 2.84 -13.83
N ASP A 328 -10.58 2.78 -14.70
CA ASP A 328 -11.83 2.04 -14.45
C ASP A 328 -11.60 0.57 -14.07
N LEU A 329 -10.73 -0.12 -14.80
CA LEU A 329 -10.40 -1.53 -14.51
C LEU A 329 -9.59 -1.71 -13.23
N LEU A 330 -8.82 -0.71 -12.79
CA LEU A 330 -8.01 -0.77 -11.57
C LEU A 330 -8.88 -0.82 -10.30
N TRP A 331 -10.16 -0.51 -10.42
CA TRP A 331 -11.12 -0.63 -9.31
C TRP A 331 -11.74 -2.02 -9.20
N LEU A 332 -11.53 -2.94 -10.16
CA LEU A 332 -12.12 -4.29 -10.13
C LEU A 332 -11.60 -5.16 -8.97
N GLY A 333 -10.43 -4.82 -8.44
CA GLY A 333 -9.77 -5.53 -7.35
C GLY A 333 -8.33 -5.07 -7.20
N LYS A 334 -7.50 -5.93 -6.60
CA LYS A 334 -6.12 -5.65 -6.27
C LYS A 334 -5.19 -6.40 -7.23
N PHE A 335 -4.50 -5.65 -8.10
CA PHE A 335 -3.53 -6.18 -9.05
C PHE A 335 -2.52 -5.11 -9.45
N SER A 336 -1.40 -5.51 -10.05
CA SER A 336 -0.36 -4.60 -10.52
C SER A 336 -0.78 -3.88 -11.81
N LEU A 337 -0.31 -2.66 -12.02
CA LEU A 337 -0.54 -1.93 -13.27
C LEU A 337 0.04 -2.69 -14.47
N GLU A 338 1.11 -3.45 -14.29
CA GLU A 338 1.70 -4.33 -15.31
C GLU A 338 0.73 -5.44 -15.76
N ASP A 339 -0.12 -5.93 -14.85
CA ASP A 339 -1.13 -6.96 -15.13
C ASP A 339 -2.40 -6.40 -15.78
N LEU A 340 -2.54 -5.07 -15.92
CA LEU A 340 -3.73 -4.44 -16.52
C LEU A 340 -4.13 -5.03 -17.90
N PRO A 341 -3.21 -5.37 -18.82
CA PRO A 341 -3.58 -6.04 -20.06
C PRO A 341 -4.21 -7.43 -19.86
N LEU A 342 -3.77 -8.19 -18.84
CA LEU A 342 -4.32 -9.51 -18.52
C LEU A 342 -5.70 -9.38 -17.85
N ILE A 343 -5.89 -8.38 -17.00
CA ILE A 343 -7.21 -8.08 -16.42
C ILE A 343 -8.19 -7.62 -17.50
N ARG A 344 -7.74 -6.79 -18.45
CA ARG A 344 -8.54 -6.38 -19.60
C ARG A 344 -8.98 -7.58 -20.46
N ASP A 345 -8.09 -8.53 -20.72
CA ASP A 345 -8.44 -9.78 -21.43
C ASP A 345 -9.55 -10.56 -20.69
N LEU A 346 -9.46 -10.69 -19.37
CA LEU A 346 -10.50 -11.36 -18.57
C LEU A 346 -11.83 -10.61 -18.60
N ASP A 347 -11.80 -9.28 -18.48
CA ASP A 347 -12.98 -8.40 -18.55
C ASP A 347 -13.67 -8.47 -19.92
N GLU A 348 -12.91 -8.32 -21.02
CA GLU A 348 -13.42 -8.36 -22.39
C GLU A 348 -14.04 -9.73 -22.76
N ARG A 349 -13.53 -10.82 -22.16
CA ARG A 349 -14.11 -12.17 -22.29
C ARG A 349 -15.39 -12.37 -21.45
N GLY A 350 -15.76 -11.40 -20.62
CA GLY A 350 -16.91 -11.46 -19.73
C GLY A 350 -16.70 -12.40 -18.54
N VAL A 351 -15.45 -12.62 -18.14
CA VAL A 351 -15.09 -13.43 -16.97
C VAL A 351 -15.28 -12.63 -15.68
N LEU A 352 -14.98 -11.33 -15.71
CA LEU A 352 -15.07 -10.45 -14.55
C LEU A 352 -16.44 -9.79 -14.47
N ASN A 353 -16.83 -9.45 -13.24
CA ASN A 353 -18.01 -8.66 -12.94
C ASN A 353 -17.64 -7.17 -12.92
N PRO A 354 -18.57 -6.25 -13.25
CA PRO A 354 -18.36 -4.82 -13.03
C PRO A 354 -18.07 -4.53 -11.55
N PRO A 355 -17.36 -3.44 -11.24
CA PRO A 355 -17.08 -3.06 -9.85
C PRO A 355 -18.40 -2.76 -9.13
N ARG A 356 -18.51 -3.19 -7.87
CA ARG A 356 -19.68 -2.89 -7.03
C ARG A 356 -19.66 -1.44 -6.54
N LEU A 357 -18.46 -0.95 -6.22
CA LEU A 357 -18.21 0.40 -5.73
C LEU A 357 -17.17 1.09 -6.61
N THR A 358 -17.22 2.41 -6.64
CA THR A 358 -16.16 3.25 -7.21
C THR A 358 -15.75 4.30 -6.18
N PRO A 359 -14.48 4.75 -6.14
CA PRO A 359 -14.05 5.76 -5.20
C PRO A 359 -14.89 7.04 -5.28
N ARG A 360 -15.37 7.54 -4.14
CA ARG A 360 -16.31 8.67 -4.10
C ARG A 360 -15.69 9.96 -4.63
N TYR A 361 -14.39 10.14 -4.42
CA TYR A 361 -13.69 11.32 -4.94
C TYR A 361 -13.77 11.45 -6.46
N LEU A 362 -14.04 10.38 -7.22
CA LEU A 362 -14.20 10.43 -8.67
C LEU A 362 -15.55 11.03 -9.12
N GLU A 363 -16.50 11.18 -8.19
CA GLU A 363 -17.77 11.89 -8.44
C GLU A 363 -17.56 13.41 -8.48
N ASP A 364 -16.47 13.93 -7.89
CA ASP A 364 -16.07 15.34 -7.98
C ASP A 364 -15.51 15.62 -9.39
N PRO A 365 -16.16 16.49 -10.20
CA PRO A 365 -15.64 16.88 -11.51
C PRO A 365 -14.23 17.49 -11.43
N ASP A 366 -13.90 18.17 -10.34
CA ASP A 366 -12.58 18.78 -10.15
C ASP A 366 -11.50 17.72 -9.91
N ALA A 367 -11.84 16.53 -9.39
CA ALA A 367 -10.88 15.46 -9.19
C ALA A 367 -10.25 15.02 -10.52
N ARG A 368 -11.05 14.87 -11.58
CA ARG A 368 -10.53 14.54 -12.92
C ARG A 368 -9.58 15.61 -13.46
N LEU A 369 -9.88 16.88 -13.20
CA LEU A 369 -9.01 18.00 -13.59
C LEU A 369 -7.68 17.97 -12.82
N ARG A 370 -7.72 17.74 -11.50
CA ARG A 370 -6.52 17.60 -10.66
C ARG A 370 -5.65 16.43 -11.10
N LEU A 371 -6.25 15.27 -11.36
CA LEU A 371 -5.53 14.07 -11.83
C LEU A 371 -4.89 14.29 -13.21
N THR A 372 -5.59 14.93 -14.14
CA THR A 372 -5.03 15.26 -15.47
C THR A 372 -3.86 16.23 -15.34
N ALA A 373 -4.01 17.29 -14.55
CA ALA A 373 -2.94 18.25 -14.31
C ALA A 373 -1.73 17.61 -13.60
N ALA A 374 -1.96 16.67 -12.69
CA ALA A 374 -0.91 15.91 -12.03
C ALA A 374 -0.17 14.99 -12.99
N ALA A 375 -0.89 14.34 -13.92
CA ALA A 375 -0.30 13.44 -14.92
C ALA A 375 0.70 14.16 -15.83
N ASP A 376 0.44 15.43 -16.17
CA ASP A 376 1.38 16.27 -16.92
C ASP A 376 2.72 16.49 -16.19
N GLN A 377 2.75 16.30 -14.86
CA GLN A 377 3.94 16.47 -14.01
C GLN A 377 4.66 15.15 -13.68
N ALA A 378 4.34 14.04 -14.35
CA ALA A 378 4.91 12.73 -14.02
C ALA A 378 6.46 12.66 -14.06
N ASP A 379 7.11 13.50 -14.89
CA ASP A 379 8.57 13.57 -14.99
C ASP A 379 9.22 14.47 -13.91
N ASP A 380 8.44 15.24 -13.16
CA ASP A 380 8.91 16.14 -12.10
C ASP A 380 7.80 16.31 -11.06
N VAL A 381 7.61 15.27 -10.24
CA VAL A 381 6.50 15.24 -9.26
C VAL A 381 6.64 16.30 -8.16
N ALA A 382 7.79 16.95 -8.02
CA ALA A 382 7.93 18.14 -7.16
C ALA A 382 7.00 19.29 -7.61
N GLN A 383 6.58 19.31 -8.88
CA GLN A 383 5.66 20.32 -9.41
C GLN A 383 4.21 20.11 -8.95
N LEU A 384 3.85 18.95 -8.40
CA LEU A 384 2.52 18.69 -7.86
C LEU A 384 2.13 19.66 -6.73
N ILE A 385 3.12 20.34 -6.14
CA ILE A 385 2.96 21.26 -5.00
C ILE A 385 3.23 22.74 -5.40
N GLN A 386 3.26 23.08 -6.70
CA GLN A 386 3.45 24.48 -7.11
C GLN A 386 2.32 25.39 -6.60
N GLY A 387 2.69 26.41 -5.82
CA GLY A 387 1.76 27.38 -5.25
C GLY A 387 1.28 27.09 -3.83
N ALA A 388 1.80 26.07 -3.15
CA ALA A 388 1.64 25.97 -1.69
C ALA A 388 2.36 27.17 -1.03
N PRO A 389 1.68 27.93 -0.17
CA PRO A 389 2.15 29.23 0.33
C PRO A 389 3.48 29.16 1.09
#